data_AF-A0A358IZW1-F1
#
_entry.id   AF-A0A358IZW1-F1
#
_cell.length_a   1.000
_cell.length_b   1.000
_cell.length_c   1.000
_cell.angle_alpha   90.00
_cell.angle_beta   90.00
_cell.angle_gamma   90.00
#
_symmetry.space_group_name_H-M   'P 1'
#
loop_
_entity.id
_entity.type
_entity.pdbx_description
1 polymer ?
#
loop_
_entity_poly.entity_id
_entity_poly.type
_entity_poly.pdbx_seq_one_letter_code
_entity_poly.pdbx_strand_id
1 'polypeptide(L)'
;PAQFKNLANPAIHEATTAEEIWNDTAGAVDVVVAGVGTGGTITGVGHALKAKKPSVKMIAVEPTDSPVLSGGAPGPHKIQGIGAGFIPAVVDRDVIDGVEQVTNEDAFAMARRVAREDGVPVGISSGAALTAAFRLAAQDAYAGQTIVTIVPSFAERYLSTALFEGL
;
A
#
# COMPACT_ATOMS: atom_id res chain seq x y z
N PRO A 1 -7.41 20.67 5.81
CA PRO A 1 -5.92 20.74 5.75
C PRO A 1 -5.27 20.27 7.07
N ALA A 2 -5.08 18.96 7.23
CA ALA A 2 -4.38 18.32 8.36
C ALA A 2 -4.27 16.79 8.16
N GLN A 3 -4.05 16.33 6.92
CA GLN A 3 -4.29 14.92 6.53
C GLN A 3 -3.52 13.88 7.37
N PHE A 4 -2.35 14.22 7.91
CA PHE A 4 -1.52 13.34 8.74
C PHE A 4 -1.97 13.21 10.21
N LYS A 5 -2.95 14.01 10.65
CA LYS A 5 -3.45 14.04 12.05
C LYS A 5 -4.98 14.04 12.16
N ASN A 6 -5.70 14.24 11.06
CA ASN A 6 -7.15 14.30 11.06
C ASN A 6 -7.74 12.88 11.08
N LEU A 7 -8.43 12.51 12.16
CA LEU A 7 -9.04 11.19 12.33
C LEU A 7 -10.14 10.88 11.31
N ALA A 8 -10.69 11.89 10.62
CA ALA A 8 -11.60 11.65 9.49
C ALA A 8 -10.92 10.92 8.31
N ASN A 9 -9.58 10.95 8.22
CA ASN A 9 -8.81 10.25 7.19
C ASN A 9 -8.88 8.72 7.34
N PRO A 10 -8.47 8.10 8.47
CA PRO A 10 -8.69 6.66 8.64
C PRO A 10 -10.18 6.29 8.74
N ALA A 11 -11.01 7.13 9.38
CA ALA A 11 -12.43 6.81 9.58
C ALA A 11 -13.20 6.58 8.27
N ILE A 12 -12.88 7.30 7.19
CA ILE A 12 -13.55 7.05 5.90
C ILE A 12 -13.15 5.69 5.31
N HIS A 13 -11.89 5.29 5.46
CA HIS A 13 -11.43 3.98 4.97
C HIS A 13 -11.99 2.82 5.78
N GLU A 14 -12.21 3.02 7.09
CA GLU A 14 -12.92 2.08 7.95
C GLU A 14 -14.38 1.92 7.51
N ALA A 15 -15.07 3.05 7.25
CA ALA A 15 -16.49 3.07 6.91
C ALA A 15 -16.80 2.64 5.47
N THR A 16 -15.86 2.76 4.53
CA THR A 16 -16.11 2.46 3.11
C THR A 16 -15.11 1.46 2.54
N THR A 17 -13.84 1.82 2.41
CA THR A 17 -12.83 0.99 1.72
C THR A 17 -12.73 -0.42 2.31
N ALA A 18 -12.83 -0.55 3.64
CA ALA A 18 -12.81 -1.85 4.30
C ALA A 18 -14.06 -2.70 4.01
N GLU A 19 -15.24 -2.08 4.01
CA GLU A 19 -16.50 -2.75 3.71
C GLU A 19 -16.55 -3.20 2.24
N GLU A 20 -16.04 -2.39 1.31
CA GLU A 20 -15.90 -2.74 -0.10
C GLU A 20 -15.00 -3.97 -0.26
N ILE A 21 -13.80 -3.97 0.34
CA ILE A 21 -12.89 -5.13 0.32
C ILE A 21 -13.57 -6.37 0.93
N TRP A 22 -14.24 -6.22 2.06
CA TRP A 22 -14.92 -7.33 2.74
C TRP A 22 -16.01 -7.94 1.88
N ASN A 23 -16.87 -7.10 1.29
CA ASN A 23 -18.00 -7.55 0.49
C ASN A 23 -17.54 -8.17 -0.83
N ASP A 24 -16.60 -7.53 -1.53
CA ASP A 24 -16.12 -7.99 -2.83
C ASP A 24 -15.30 -9.29 -2.73
N THR A 25 -14.67 -9.53 -1.58
CA THR A 25 -13.98 -10.81 -1.30
C THR A 25 -14.89 -11.83 -0.60
N ALA A 26 -16.16 -11.49 -0.32
CA ALA A 26 -17.06 -12.30 0.51
C ALA A 26 -16.41 -12.77 1.83
N GLY A 27 -15.61 -11.91 2.46
CA GLY A 27 -14.86 -12.19 3.68
C GLY A 27 -13.62 -13.09 3.51
N ALA A 28 -13.26 -13.44 2.27
CA ALA A 28 -12.12 -14.32 1.99
C ALA A 28 -10.76 -13.61 2.10
N VAL A 29 -10.70 -12.28 2.18
CA VAL A 29 -9.43 -11.54 2.34
C VAL A 29 -8.61 -12.08 3.52
N ASP A 30 -7.35 -12.41 3.27
CA ASP A 30 -6.39 -12.88 4.27
C ASP A 30 -5.29 -11.86 4.52
N VAL A 31 -4.90 -11.11 3.48
CA VAL A 31 -3.84 -10.12 3.54
C VAL A 31 -4.27 -8.85 2.80
N VAL A 32 -4.01 -7.69 3.38
CA VAL A 32 -4.11 -6.40 2.70
C VAL A 32 -2.74 -5.73 2.65
N VAL A 33 -2.33 -5.33 1.45
CA VAL A 33 -1.07 -4.63 1.19
C VAL A 33 -1.35 -3.18 0.81
N ALA A 34 -0.80 -2.23 1.56
CA ALA A 34 -1.04 -0.81 1.32
C ALA A 34 0.22 0.03 1.57
N GLY A 35 0.54 0.90 0.61
CA GLY A 35 1.58 1.91 0.76
C GLY A 35 1.21 2.99 1.79
N VAL A 36 2.15 3.36 2.65
CA VAL A 36 1.90 4.31 3.74
C VAL A 36 2.40 5.71 3.38
N GLY A 37 1.46 6.57 2.99
CA GLY A 37 1.64 8.03 2.90
C GLY A 37 1.16 8.71 4.17
N THR A 38 -0.14 9.01 4.23
CA THR A 38 -0.75 9.52 5.46
C THR A 38 -1.00 8.44 6.50
N GLY A 39 -1.19 7.19 6.06
CA GLY A 39 -1.56 6.08 6.95
C GLY A 39 -3.05 5.83 7.13
N GLY A 40 -3.91 6.70 6.57
CA GLY A 40 -5.37 6.56 6.71
C GLY A 40 -5.89 5.22 6.18
N THR A 41 -5.45 4.82 4.98
CA THR A 41 -5.91 3.58 4.33
C THR A 41 -5.57 2.34 5.15
N ILE A 42 -4.30 2.14 5.52
CA ILE A 42 -3.89 0.95 6.29
C ILE A 42 -4.54 0.91 7.68
N THR A 43 -4.70 2.07 8.31
CA THR A 43 -5.30 2.17 9.65
C THR A 43 -6.79 1.85 9.61
N GLY A 44 -7.56 2.57 8.79
CA GLY A 44 -9.01 2.38 8.72
C GLY A 44 -9.40 0.99 8.21
N VAL A 45 -8.72 0.50 7.17
CA VAL A 45 -8.96 -0.86 6.68
C VAL A 45 -8.57 -1.91 7.72
N GLY A 46 -7.44 -1.71 8.39
CA GLY A 46 -6.98 -2.61 9.46
C GLY A 46 -7.96 -2.71 10.62
N HIS A 47 -8.49 -1.59 11.10
CA HIS A 47 -9.49 -1.55 12.17
C HIS A 47 -10.74 -2.36 11.82
N ALA A 48 -11.38 -2.06 10.68
CA ALA A 48 -12.61 -2.72 10.29
C ALA A 48 -12.40 -4.21 9.93
N LEU A 49 -11.37 -4.55 9.17
CA LEU A 49 -11.15 -5.94 8.76
C LEU A 49 -10.74 -6.83 9.94
N LYS A 50 -9.84 -6.37 10.82
CA LYS A 50 -9.44 -7.17 12.00
C LYS A 50 -10.58 -7.34 13.01
N ALA A 51 -11.52 -6.38 13.09
CA ALA A 51 -12.72 -6.55 13.90
C ALA A 51 -13.64 -7.68 13.37
N LYS A 52 -13.69 -7.89 12.05
CA LYS A 52 -14.48 -8.97 11.42
C LYS A 52 -13.74 -10.31 11.37
N LYS A 53 -12.44 -10.28 11.08
CA LYS A 53 -11.55 -11.44 10.95
C LYS A 53 -10.18 -11.08 11.56
N PRO A 54 -9.95 -11.37 12.84
CA PRO A 54 -8.71 -11.01 13.54
C PRO A 54 -7.43 -11.57 12.91
N SER A 55 -7.54 -12.63 12.10
CA SER A 55 -6.41 -13.25 11.39
C SER A 55 -5.99 -12.51 10.12
N VAL A 56 -6.73 -11.49 9.66
CA VAL A 56 -6.32 -10.66 8.51
C VAL A 56 -4.99 -9.99 8.82
N LYS A 57 -4.04 -10.13 7.90
CA LYS A 57 -2.72 -9.48 7.98
C LYS A 57 -2.74 -8.16 7.22
N MET A 58 -2.30 -7.08 7.86
CA MET A 58 -2.07 -5.79 7.21
C MET A 58 -0.58 -5.60 6.99
N ILE A 59 -0.17 -5.47 5.73
CA ILE A 59 1.22 -5.27 5.33
C ILE A 59 1.39 -3.84 4.81
N ALA A 60 2.20 -3.06 5.53
CA ALA A 60 2.58 -1.73 5.11
C ALA A 60 3.65 -1.80 4.01
N VAL A 61 3.62 -0.86 3.07
CA VAL A 61 4.69 -0.68 2.08
C VAL A 61 5.33 0.69 2.27
N GLU A 62 6.66 0.71 2.30
CA GLU A 62 7.45 1.93 2.36
C GLU A 62 8.68 1.89 1.43
N PRO A 63 9.26 3.05 1.07
CA PRO A 63 10.48 3.09 0.26
C PRO A 63 11.70 2.57 1.03
N THR A 64 12.53 1.75 0.39
CA THR A 64 13.83 1.32 0.96
C THR A 64 14.75 2.50 1.33
N ASP A 65 14.68 3.59 0.55
CA ASP A 65 15.49 4.80 0.79
C ASP A 65 14.94 5.71 1.90
N SER A 66 13.75 5.43 2.43
CA SER A 66 13.12 6.16 3.53
C SER A 66 12.33 5.23 4.47
N PRO A 67 12.96 4.22 5.09
CA PRO A 67 12.28 3.10 5.74
C PRO A 67 11.94 3.41 7.21
N VAL A 68 11.15 4.47 7.42
CA VAL A 68 10.86 5.03 8.74
C VAL A 68 9.99 4.11 9.60
N LEU A 69 9.03 3.39 9.03
CA LEU A 69 8.20 2.42 9.76
C LEU A 69 9.03 1.23 10.23
N SER A 70 10.04 0.83 9.45
CA SER A 70 11.03 -0.19 9.81
C SER A 70 12.09 0.29 10.80
N GLY A 71 12.08 1.57 11.19
CA GLY A 71 13.01 2.16 12.16
C GLY A 71 14.30 2.72 11.56
N GLY A 72 14.40 2.83 10.23
CA GLY A 72 15.51 3.51 9.56
C GLY A 72 15.34 5.03 9.48
N ALA A 73 16.32 5.69 8.87
CA ALA A 73 16.34 7.14 8.70
C ALA A 73 15.51 7.58 7.47
N PRO A 74 14.86 8.75 7.51
CA PRO A 74 14.20 9.30 6.33
C PRO A 74 15.24 9.67 5.25
N GLY A 75 14.88 9.49 3.98
CA GLY A 75 15.74 9.82 2.85
C GLY A 75 14.96 10.16 1.59
N PRO A 76 15.62 10.78 0.58
CA PRO A 76 14.98 11.11 -0.68
C PRO A 76 14.65 9.84 -1.46
N HIS A 77 13.43 9.77 -2.02
CA HIS A 77 12.98 8.67 -2.86
C HIS A 77 12.02 9.17 -3.95
N LYS A 78 11.68 8.31 -4.90
CA LYS A 78 10.83 8.65 -6.06
C LYS A 78 9.43 8.03 -6.03
N ILE A 79 9.13 7.17 -5.04
CA ILE A 79 7.80 6.56 -4.87
C ILE A 79 6.77 7.59 -4.38
N GLN A 80 6.22 8.38 -5.30
CA GLN A 80 5.28 9.45 -4.98
C GLN A 80 4.00 8.93 -4.30
N GLY A 81 3.64 9.56 -3.18
CA GLY A 81 2.41 9.28 -2.42
C GLY A 81 2.63 8.49 -1.12
N ILE A 82 3.80 7.87 -0.93
CA ILE A 82 4.16 7.13 0.30
C ILE A 82 5.48 7.65 0.88
N GLY A 83 5.90 7.15 2.05
CA GLY A 83 7.23 7.45 2.60
C GLY A 83 7.40 8.89 3.06
N ALA A 84 6.48 9.42 3.87
CA ALA A 84 6.44 10.84 4.26
C ALA A 84 7.67 11.37 5.04
N GLY A 85 8.64 10.51 5.39
CA GLY A 85 9.85 10.87 6.14
C GLY A 85 9.64 10.99 7.66
N PHE A 86 8.45 10.64 8.15
CA PHE A 86 8.07 10.54 9.56
C PHE A 86 6.88 9.58 9.69
N ILE A 87 6.55 9.13 10.90
CA ILE A 87 5.34 8.33 11.16
C ILE A 87 4.17 9.30 11.41
N PRO A 88 3.14 9.34 10.54
CA PRO A 88 1.97 10.19 10.75
C PRO A 88 1.19 9.84 12.01
N ALA A 89 0.55 10.84 12.63
CA ALA A 89 -0.23 10.64 13.86
C ALA A 89 -1.50 9.81 13.65
N VAL A 90 -1.99 9.69 12.42
CA VAL A 90 -3.14 8.81 12.09
C VAL A 90 -2.74 7.36 11.84
N VAL A 91 -1.44 7.02 11.79
CA VAL A 91 -1.02 5.62 11.67
C VAL A 91 -1.24 4.93 13.02
N ASP A 92 -2.11 3.93 13.03
CA ASP A 92 -2.11 2.92 14.09
C ASP A 92 -1.10 1.82 13.74
N ARG A 93 -0.12 1.60 14.62
CA ARG A 93 0.91 0.56 14.39
C ARG A 93 0.44 -0.81 14.82
N ASP A 94 -0.55 -0.89 15.71
CA ASP A 94 -1.01 -2.15 16.27
C ASP A 94 -1.81 -2.97 15.24
N VAL A 95 -2.31 -2.32 14.18
CA VAL A 95 -2.94 -3.02 13.07
C VAL A 95 -1.93 -3.61 12.07
N ILE A 96 -0.64 -3.21 12.10
CA ILE A 96 0.35 -3.57 11.09
C ILE A 96 1.09 -4.85 11.50
N ASP A 97 0.95 -5.91 10.72
CA ASP A 97 1.60 -7.21 10.97
C ASP A 97 2.97 -7.34 10.30
N GLY A 98 3.26 -6.49 9.31
CA GLY A 98 4.54 -6.49 8.59
C GLY A 98 4.75 -5.23 7.75
N VAL A 99 6.01 -4.98 7.39
CA VAL A 99 6.42 -3.86 6.53
C VAL A 99 7.30 -4.39 5.39
N GLU A 100 6.89 -4.15 4.16
CA GLU A 100 7.65 -4.44 2.95
C GLU A 100 8.35 -3.18 2.46
N GLN A 101 9.67 -3.26 2.30
CA GLN A 101 10.46 -2.18 1.71
C GLN A 101 10.60 -2.39 0.21
N VAL A 102 10.30 -1.35 -0.57
CA VAL A 102 10.36 -1.39 -2.03
C VAL A 102 11.26 -0.29 -2.57
N THR A 103 12.11 -0.65 -3.54
CA THR A 103 13.01 0.29 -4.22
C THR A 103 12.26 1.12 -5.25
N ASN A 104 12.84 2.24 -5.69
CA ASN A 104 12.26 3.04 -6.76
C ASN A 104 12.18 2.23 -8.07
N GLU A 105 13.24 1.48 -8.36
CA GLU A 105 13.42 0.67 -9.55
C GLU A 105 12.36 -0.42 -9.64
N ASP A 106 12.12 -1.15 -8.54
CA ASP A 106 11.09 -2.19 -8.49
C ASP A 106 9.69 -1.60 -8.65
N ALA A 107 9.41 -0.46 -8.02
CA ALA A 107 8.12 0.22 -8.14
C ALA A 107 7.84 0.65 -9.59
N PHE A 108 8.82 1.23 -10.28
CA PHE A 108 8.69 1.60 -11.69
C PHE A 108 8.55 0.38 -12.59
N ALA A 109 9.40 -0.62 -12.41
CA ALA A 109 9.38 -1.83 -13.22
C ALA A 109 8.03 -2.54 -13.13
N MET A 110 7.47 -2.67 -11.92
CA MET A 110 6.17 -3.30 -11.72
C MET A 110 5.02 -2.48 -12.29
N ALA A 111 4.99 -1.16 -12.08
CA ALA A 111 3.96 -0.30 -12.66
C ALA A 111 3.93 -0.38 -14.20
N ARG A 112 5.11 -0.36 -14.84
CA ARG A 112 5.25 -0.52 -16.30
C ARG A 112 4.86 -1.92 -16.76
N ARG A 113 5.24 -2.95 -16.00
CA ARG A 113 4.93 -4.34 -16.31
C ARG A 113 3.43 -4.59 -16.33
N VAL A 114 2.71 -4.17 -15.29
CA VAL A 114 1.25 -4.35 -15.17
C VAL A 114 0.50 -3.56 -16.23
N ALA A 115 0.97 -2.37 -16.60
CA ALA A 115 0.42 -1.63 -17.73
C ALA A 115 0.53 -2.40 -19.06
N ARG A 116 1.67 -3.07 -19.27
CA ARG A 116 1.96 -3.83 -20.51
C ARG A 116 1.27 -5.19 -20.56
N GLU A 117 1.26 -5.93 -19.45
CA GLU A 117 0.81 -7.32 -19.38
C GLU A 117 -0.68 -7.42 -19.07
N ASP A 118 -1.19 -6.59 -18.16
CA ASP A 118 -2.58 -6.64 -17.69
C ASP A 118 -3.45 -5.51 -18.26
N GLY A 119 -2.86 -4.53 -18.95
CA GLY A 119 -3.59 -3.38 -19.49
C GLY A 119 -4.08 -2.41 -18.41
N VAL A 120 -3.48 -2.44 -17.21
CA VAL A 120 -3.86 -1.59 -16.08
C VAL A 120 -2.76 -0.54 -15.83
N PRO A 121 -2.88 0.68 -16.37
CA PRO A 121 -1.85 1.70 -16.21
C PRO A 121 -1.98 2.39 -14.85
N VAL A 122 -1.02 2.10 -13.96
CA VAL A 122 -1.02 2.54 -12.56
C VAL A 122 0.10 3.54 -12.22
N GLY A 123 -0.09 4.31 -11.14
CA GLY A 123 0.94 5.19 -10.59
C GLY A 123 2.08 4.47 -9.86
N ILE A 124 3.08 5.25 -9.43
CA ILE A 124 4.34 4.72 -8.87
C ILE A 124 4.11 3.95 -7.55
N SER A 125 3.31 4.49 -6.63
CA SER A 125 3.00 3.81 -5.36
C SER A 125 2.16 2.55 -5.54
N SER A 126 1.33 2.49 -6.58
CA SER A 126 0.64 1.25 -6.97
C SER A 126 1.65 0.17 -7.38
N GLY A 127 2.67 0.55 -8.18
CA GLY A 127 3.76 -0.37 -8.54
C GLY A 127 4.49 -0.91 -7.31
N ALA A 128 4.74 -0.07 -6.31
CA ALA A 128 5.34 -0.51 -5.05
C ALA A 128 4.44 -1.51 -4.28
N ALA A 129 3.15 -1.19 -4.15
CA ALA A 129 2.19 -2.07 -3.47
C ALA A 129 2.00 -3.42 -4.19
N LEU A 130 2.02 -3.41 -5.54
CA LEU A 130 1.96 -4.62 -6.37
C LEU A 130 3.25 -5.45 -6.23
N THR A 131 4.42 -4.83 -6.20
CA THR A 131 5.70 -5.53 -5.96
C THR A 131 5.67 -6.27 -4.62
N ALA A 132 5.26 -5.59 -3.55
CA ALA A 132 5.13 -6.22 -2.23
C ALA A 132 4.11 -7.37 -2.26
N ALA A 133 2.92 -7.15 -2.86
CA ALA A 133 1.90 -8.18 -2.95
C ALA A 133 2.38 -9.43 -3.71
N PHE A 134 3.05 -9.27 -4.86
CA PHE A 134 3.60 -10.40 -5.62
C PHE A 134 4.75 -11.11 -4.89
N ARG A 135 5.59 -10.38 -4.13
CA ARG A 135 6.63 -10.99 -3.29
C ARG A 135 6.03 -11.87 -2.19
N LEU A 136 4.95 -11.43 -1.56
CA LEU A 136 4.23 -12.22 -0.56
C LEU A 136 3.56 -13.43 -1.22
N ALA A 137 2.86 -13.24 -2.34
CA ALA A 137 2.18 -14.30 -3.07
C ALA A 137 3.13 -15.41 -3.55
N ALA A 138 4.41 -15.09 -3.78
CA ALA A 138 5.43 -16.05 -4.19
C ALA A 138 5.97 -16.94 -3.05
N GLN A 139 5.59 -16.68 -1.80
CA GLN A 139 6.06 -17.47 -0.65
C GLN A 139 5.04 -18.56 -0.29
N ASP A 140 5.53 -19.75 0.04
CA ASP A 140 4.70 -20.90 0.44
C ASP A 140 3.76 -20.58 1.61
N ALA A 141 4.17 -19.70 2.51
CA ALA A 141 3.37 -19.26 3.66
C ALA A 141 2.07 -18.52 3.28
N TYR A 142 1.95 -18.04 2.04
CA TYR A 142 0.76 -17.37 1.50
C TYR A 142 0.03 -18.21 0.44
N ALA A 143 0.43 -19.46 0.22
CA ALA A 143 -0.23 -20.33 -0.75
C ALA A 143 -1.73 -20.49 -0.44
N GLY A 144 -2.57 -20.23 -1.46
CA GLY A 144 -4.02 -20.32 -1.36
C GLY A 144 -4.71 -19.17 -0.62
N GLN A 145 -3.97 -18.17 -0.12
CA GLN A 145 -4.53 -17.00 0.55
C GLN A 145 -4.99 -15.93 -0.44
N THR A 146 -6.01 -15.17 -0.06
CA THR A 146 -6.48 -14.00 -0.82
C THR A 146 -5.72 -12.75 -0.38
N ILE A 147 -4.86 -12.22 -1.27
CA ILE A 147 -4.13 -10.97 -1.07
C ILE A 147 -4.81 -9.85 -1.84
N VAL A 148 -5.21 -8.80 -1.13
CA VAL A 148 -5.76 -7.56 -1.70
C VAL A 148 -4.68 -6.48 -1.62
N THR A 149 -4.48 -5.74 -2.71
CA THR A 149 -3.52 -4.63 -2.75
C THR A 149 -4.19 -3.35 -3.24
N ILE A 150 -3.77 -2.21 -2.69
CA ILE A 150 -4.34 -0.91 -3.04
C ILE A 150 -3.57 -0.30 -4.21
N VAL A 151 -4.29 0.04 -5.27
CA VAL A 151 -3.80 0.83 -6.42
C VAL A 151 -4.29 2.27 -6.23
N PRO A 152 -3.49 3.19 -5.64
CA PRO A 152 -4.03 4.47 -5.16
C PRO A 152 -4.31 5.49 -6.28
N SER A 153 -3.70 5.29 -7.46
CA SER A 153 -3.75 6.30 -8.52
C SER A 153 -3.51 5.74 -9.92
N PHE A 154 -4.14 6.40 -10.89
CA PHE A 154 -3.98 6.17 -12.33
C PHE A 154 -2.68 6.78 -12.91
N ALA A 155 -2.08 6.11 -13.89
CA ALA A 155 -0.76 6.48 -14.43
C ALA A 155 -0.70 7.81 -15.18
N GLU A 156 -1.79 8.28 -15.78
CA GLU A 156 -1.80 9.52 -16.60
C GLU A 156 -1.28 10.75 -15.84
N ARG A 157 -1.47 10.79 -14.51
CA ARG A 157 -0.95 11.86 -13.64
C ARG A 157 0.57 11.88 -13.52
N TYR A 158 1.26 10.86 -14.02
CA TYR A 158 2.69 10.63 -13.86
C TYR A 158 3.48 10.74 -15.18
N LEU A 159 2.84 11.14 -16.29
CA LEU A 159 3.48 11.24 -17.62
C LEU A 159 4.75 12.11 -17.65
N SER A 160 4.86 13.09 -16.75
CA SER A 160 6.03 13.97 -16.63
C SER A 160 7.03 13.53 -15.54
N THR A 161 6.97 12.29 -15.08
CA THR A 161 7.83 11.76 -14.00
C THR A 161 8.74 10.65 -14.49
N ALA A 162 9.67 10.21 -13.64
CA ALA A 162 10.55 9.07 -13.91
C ALA A 162 9.79 7.77 -14.26
N LEU A 163 8.49 7.65 -13.91
CA LEU A 163 7.69 6.49 -14.31
C LEU A 163 7.66 6.31 -15.84
N PHE A 164 7.61 7.40 -16.60
CA PHE A 164 7.53 7.36 -18.08
C PHE A 164 8.87 7.68 -18.77
N GLU A 165 9.92 7.98 -18.01
CA GLU A 165 11.23 8.25 -18.59
C GLU A 165 11.81 7.00 -19.28
N GLY A 166 12.17 7.16 -20.56
CA GLY A 166 12.74 6.09 -21.39
C GLY A 166 11.73 5.09 -21.96
N LEU A 167 10.43 5.39 -21.91
CA LEU A 167 9.37 4.66 -22.64
C LEU A 167 9.05 5.31 -23.98
#